data_AF-A0A497J670-F1
#
_entry.id   AF-A0A497J670-F1
#
_cell.length_a   1.000
_cell.length_b   1.000
_cell.length_c   1.000
_cell.angle_alpha   90.00
_cell.angle_beta   90.00
_cell.angle_gamma   90.00
#
_symmetry.space_group_name_H-M   'P 1'
#
loop_
_entity.id
_entity.type
_entity.pdbx_description
1 polymer ?
#
loop_
_entity_poly.entity_id
_entity_poly.type
_entity_poly.pdbx_seq_one_letter_code
_entity_poly.pdbx_strand_id
1 'polypeptide(L)'
;MSKLSFFIMKKFEFFETTADIGIIAYGRSLEELFENAALAMFAVMCNVNKVKPEQRKEVKIKADGLESLLVQWLTSLLALRDIHGMMFSK
;
A
#
# COMPACT_ATOMS: atom_id res chain seq x y z
N MET A 1 -32.43 6.84 -19.10
CA MET A 1 -32.00 6.26 -17.80
C MET A 1 -30.48 6.19 -17.79
N SER A 2 -29.89 6.77 -16.76
CA SER A 2 -28.52 7.27 -16.66
C SER A 2 -27.43 6.22 -16.88
N LYS A 3 -26.46 6.55 -17.73
CA LYS A 3 -25.13 5.92 -17.80
C LYS A 3 -24.47 6.08 -16.42
N LEU A 4 -24.53 5.01 -15.61
CA LEU A 4 -23.74 4.92 -14.39
C LEU A 4 -22.30 4.62 -14.83
N SER A 5 -21.50 5.67 -15.04
CA SER A 5 -20.07 5.53 -15.25
C SER A 5 -19.48 4.94 -13.98
N PHE A 6 -19.08 3.67 -14.06
CA PHE A 6 -18.30 2.99 -13.04
C PHE A 6 -16.95 3.72 -12.97
N PHE A 7 -16.84 4.73 -12.11
CA PHE A 7 -15.57 5.42 -11.86
C PHE A 7 -14.64 4.41 -11.18
N ILE A 8 -13.77 3.75 -11.96
CA ILE A 8 -12.63 3.03 -11.42
C ILE A 8 -11.77 4.09 -10.73
N MET A 9 -11.87 4.17 -9.42
CA MET A 9 -11.04 5.08 -8.64
C MET A 9 -9.61 4.55 -8.69
N LYS A 10 -8.67 5.40 -9.11
CA LYS A 10 -7.25 5.06 -9.15
C LYS A 10 -6.79 4.74 -7.73
N LYS A 11 -6.08 3.61 -7.52
CA LYS A 11 -5.59 3.21 -6.19
C LYS A 11 -4.36 3.99 -5.78
N PHE A 12 -3.43 4.16 -6.71
CA PHE A 12 -2.21 4.94 -6.52
C PHE A 12 -1.62 5.37 -7.86
N GLU A 13 -0.68 6.31 -7.81
CA GLU A 13 0.18 6.70 -8.92
C GLU A 13 1.61 6.94 -8.45
N PHE A 14 2.54 6.76 -9.38
CA PHE A 14 3.96 7.04 -9.17
C PHE A 14 4.33 8.36 -9.84
N PHE A 15 5.27 9.06 -9.23
CA PHE A 15 5.97 10.19 -9.84
C PHE A 15 7.46 10.08 -9.59
N GLU A 16 8.26 10.60 -10.50
CA GLU A 16 9.72 10.59 -10.36
C GLU A 16 10.17 11.63 -9.35
N THR A 17 11.16 11.28 -8.54
CA THR A 17 11.91 12.24 -7.73
C THR A 17 13.38 12.16 -8.10
N THR A 18 14.22 13.02 -7.51
CA THR A 18 15.64 13.09 -7.84
C THR A 18 16.43 11.82 -7.50
N ALA A 19 15.94 10.99 -6.56
CA ALA A 19 16.64 9.79 -6.10
C ALA A 19 15.73 8.55 -6.01
N ASP A 20 14.42 8.74 -5.80
CA ASP A 20 13.48 7.67 -5.49
C ASP A 20 12.21 7.76 -6.34
N ILE A 21 11.27 6.86 -6.09
CA ILE A 21 9.91 6.90 -6.63
C ILE A 21 8.98 7.50 -5.59
N GLY A 22 8.29 8.57 -5.96
CA GLY A 22 7.20 9.14 -5.17
C GLY A 22 5.90 8.36 -5.38
N ILE A 23 5.10 8.22 -4.32
CA ILE A 23 3.80 7.53 -4.33
C ILE A 23 2.72 8.52 -3.92
N ILE A 24 1.65 8.58 -4.71
CA ILE A 24 0.38 9.19 -4.30
C ILE A 24 -0.65 8.06 -4.23
N ALA A 25 -1.18 7.79 -3.03
CA ALA A 25 -2.20 6.77 -2.80
C ALA A 25 -3.56 7.42 -2.53
N TYR A 26 -4.63 6.70 -2.88
CA TYR A 26 -6.02 7.15 -2.72
C TYR A 26 -6.84 6.08 -1.99
N GLY A 27 -7.91 6.49 -1.31
CA GLY A 27 -8.86 5.57 -0.68
C GLY A 27 -10.16 6.29 -0.37
N ARG A 28 -11.27 5.55 -0.33
CA ARG A 28 -12.60 6.06 0.09
C ARG A 28 -12.73 6.14 1.61
N SER A 29 -11.84 5.44 2.31
CA SER A 29 -11.66 5.48 3.75
C SER A 29 -10.17 5.52 4.09
N LEU A 30 -9.86 5.77 5.36
CA LEU A 30 -8.49 5.78 5.85
C LEU A 30 -7.84 4.40 5.72
N GLU A 31 -8.60 3.33 5.98
CA GLU A 31 -8.17 1.95 5.84
C GLU A 31 -7.81 1.63 4.39
N GLU A 32 -8.69 1.98 3.44
CA GLU A 32 -8.41 1.76 2.02
C GLU A 32 -7.20 2.57 1.55
N LEU A 33 -7.01 3.79 2.07
CA LEU A 33 -5.84 4.62 1.77
C LEU A 33 -4.55 3.93 2.25
N PHE A 34 -4.54 3.39 3.46
CA PHE A 34 -3.38 2.68 4.03
C PHE A 34 -3.07 1.38 3.26
N GLU A 35 -4.10 0.62 2.91
CA GLU A 35 -3.97 -0.58 2.07
C GLU A 35 -3.39 -0.23 0.69
N ASN A 36 -3.90 0.82 0.04
CA ASN A 36 -3.43 1.22 -1.29
C ASN A 36 -2.01 1.82 -1.24
N ALA A 37 -1.63 2.51 -0.16
CA ALA A 37 -0.25 2.94 0.05
C ALA A 37 0.72 1.75 0.19
N ALA A 38 0.34 0.73 0.96
CA ALA A 38 1.12 -0.50 1.06
C ALA A 38 1.21 -1.23 -0.28
N LEU A 39 0.10 -1.33 -1.01
CA LEU A 39 0.07 -1.93 -2.34
C LEU A 39 1.00 -1.21 -3.32
N ALA A 40 1.01 0.13 -3.30
CA ALA A 40 1.90 0.95 -4.13
C ALA A 40 3.38 0.69 -3.80
N MET A 41 3.73 0.64 -2.51
CA MET A 41 5.08 0.35 -2.04
C MET A 41 5.59 -1.01 -2.54
N PHE A 42 4.79 -2.08 -2.42
CA PHE A 42 5.18 -3.40 -2.94
C PHE A 42 5.16 -3.48 -4.47
N ALA A 43 4.35 -2.66 -5.15
CA ALA A 43 4.32 -2.57 -6.60
C ALA A 43 5.61 -1.95 -7.19
N VAL A 44 6.36 -1.17 -6.40
CA VAL A 44 7.72 -0.72 -6.79
C VAL A 44 8.69 -1.90 -6.87
N MET A 45 8.49 -2.93 -6.04
CA MET A 45 9.43 -4.05 -5.90
C MET A 45 9.08 -5.25 -6.80
N CYS A 46 7.79 -5.48 -7.05
CA CYS A 46 7.33 -6.65 -7.79
C CYS A 46 5.97 -6.42 -8.46
N ASN A 47 5.58 -7.35 -9.34
CA ASN A 47 4.20 -7.42 -9.80
C ASN A 47 3.30 -8.04 -8.71
N VAL A 48 2.65 -7.17 -7.92
CA VAL A 48 1.76 -7.55 -6.80
C VAL A 48 0.61 -8.48 -7.22
N ASN A 49 0.17 -8.47 -8.48
CA ASN A 49 -0.88 -9.38 -8.98
C ASN A 49 -0.42 -10.84 -9.09
N LYS A 50 0.89 -11.10 -8.99
CA LYS A 50 1.47 -12.45 -9.02
C LYS A 50 1.82 -12.98 -7.63
N VAL A 51 1.66 -12.17 -6.59
CA VAL A 51 1.88 -12.60 -5.19
C VAL A 51 0.70 -13.49 -4.77
N LYS A 52 1.01 -14.66 -4.25
CA LYS A 52 0.00 -15.64 -3.81
C LYS A 52 -0.29 -15.48 -2.31
N PRO A 53 -1.55 -15.53 -1.87
CA PRO A 53 -1.90 -15.41 -0.46
C PRO A 53 -1.69 -16.75 0.28
N GLU A 54 -0.43 -17.06 0.58
CA GLU A 54 -0.07 -18.32 1.25
C GLU A 54 -0.15 -18.23 2.78
N GLN A 55 -0.01 -17.03 3.33
CA GLN A 55 0.01 -16.78 4.77
C GLN A 55 -0.68 -15.46 5.11
N ARG A 56 -1.20 -15.36 6.34
CA ARG A 56 -1.74 -14.12 6.91
C ARG A 56 -0.88 -13.67 8.07
N LYS A 57 -0.55 -12.38 8.12
CA LYS A 57 0.11 -11.74 9.27
C LYS A 57 -0.76 -10.63 9.82
N GLU A 58 -0.92 -10.63 11.14
CA GLU A 58 -1.54 -9.54 11.88
C GLU A 58 -0.43 -8.59 12.35
N VAL A 59 -0.61 -7.31 12.08
CA VAL A 59 0.31 -6.25 12.48
C VAL A 59 -0.50 -5.20 13.21
N LYS A 60 -0.03 -4.79 14.39
CA LYS A 60 -0.66 -3.77 15.24
C LYS A 60 0.32 -2.64 15.46
N ILE A 61 -0.07 -1.44 15.04
CA ILE A 61 0.74 -0.23 15.20
C ILE A 61 -0.06 0.79 15.99
N LYS A 62 0.62 1.48 16.89
CA LYS A 62 0.11 2.66 17.59
C LYS A 62 1.12 3.78 17.38
N ALA A 63 0.62 4.96 17.01
CA ALA A 63 1.46 6.12 16.76
C ALA A 63 0.71 7.40 17.11
N ASP A 64 1.47 8.47 17.33
CA ASP A 64 0.92 9.80 17.59
C ASP A 64 0.65 10.50 16.25
N GLY A 65 -0.59 10.37 15.76
CA GLY A 65 -1.04 10.98 14.50
C GLY A 65 -1.05 10.03 13.30
N LEU A 66 -1.72 10.45 12.22
CA LEU A 66 -1.97 9.64 11.03
C LEU A 66 -0.71 9.45 10.18
N GLU A 67 0.11 10.50 10.08
CA GLU A 67 1.36 10.49 9.33
C GLU A 67 2.34 9.50 9.95
N SER A 68 2.54 9.60 11.27
CA SER A 68 3.35 8.66 12.05
C SER A 68 2.81 7.23 11.95
N LEU A 69 1.49 7.06 11.99
CA LEU A 69 0.84 5.75 11.86
C LEU A 69 1.11 5.14 10.48
N LEU A 70 1.00 5.92 9.41
CA LEU A 70 1.27 5.46 8.05
C LEU A 70 2.74 5.07 7.87
N VAL A 71 3.66 5.91 8.34
CA VAL A 71 5.10 5.63 8.26
C VAL A 71 5.44 4.34 8.99
N GLN A 72 4.97 4.18 10.24
CA GLN A 72 5.24 2.97 11.02
C GLN A 72 4.55 1.74 10.43
N TRP A 73 3.34 1.88 9.89
CA TRP A 73 2.63 0.82 9.19
C TRP A 73 3.43 0.30 7.99
N LEU A 74 3.83 1.18 7.07
CA LEU A 74 4.61 0.80 5.89
C LEU A 74 5.98 0.23 6.27
N THR A 75 6.65 0.84 7.26
CA THR A 75 7.94 0.36 7.77
C THR A 75 7.82 -1.06 8.33
N SER A 76 6.75 -1.37 9.05
CA SER A 76 6.55 -2.71 9.62
C SER A 76 6.37 -3.78 8.54
N LEU A 77 5.68 -3.46 7.43
CA LEU A 77 5.53 -4.37 6.30
C LEU A 77 6.84 -4.55 5.54
N LEU A 78 7.63 -3.48 5.38
CA LEU A 78 8.98 -3.56 4.83
C LEU A 78 9.90 -4.43 5.67
N ALA A 79 9.84 -4.30 6.99
CA ALA A 79 10.62 -5.14 7.90
C ALA A 79 10.25 -6.63 7.74
N LEU A 80 8.96 -6.97 7.61
CA LEU A 80 8.54 -8.35 7.33
C LEU A 80 9.09 -8.86 5.99
N ARG A 81 9.14 -7.99 4.98
CA ARG A 81 9.79 -8.31 3.70
C ARG A 81 11.28 -8.55 3.85
N ASP A 82 11.99 -7.67 4.54
CA ASP A 82 13.45 -7.72 4.68
C ASP A 82 13.91 -8.90 5.56
N ILE A 83 13.16 -9.20 6.61
CA ILE A 83 13.52 -10.26 7.58
C ILE A 83 13.04 -11.64 7.11
N HIS A 84 11.82 -11.72 6.56
CA HIS A 84 11.18 -13.01 6.25
C HIS A 84 10.95 -13.25 4.76
N GLY A 85 11.34 -12.33 3.87
CA GLY A 85 11.09 -12.44 2.43
C GLY A 85 9.60 -12.34 2.05
N MET A 86 8.74 -11.85 2.96
CA MET A 86 7.30 -11.78 2.72
C MET A 86 6.96 -10.66 1.74
N MET A 87 6.20 -10.98 0.71
CA MET A 87 5.58 -10.00 -0.18
C MET A 87 4.08 -9.97 0.10
N PHE A 88 3.50 -8.77 0.01
CA PHE A 88 2.09 -8.57 0.33
C PHE A 88 1.33 -8.10 -0.91
N SER A 89 0.15 -8.68 -1.08
CA SER A 89 -0.89 -8.24 -2.01
C SER A 89 -2.19 -8.05 -1.24
N LYS A 90 -3.10 -7.25 -1.79
CA LYS A 90 -4.46 -7.09 -1.23
C LYS A 90 -5.25 -8.38 -1.34
#